data_AF-A0A0P4XZ31-F1
#
_entry.id   AF-A0A0P4XZ31-F1
#
_cell.length_a   1.000
_cell.length_b   1.000
_cell.length_c   1.000
_cell.angle_alpha   90.00
_cell.angle_beta   90.00
_cell.angle_gamma   90.00
#
_symmetry.space_group_name_H-M   'P 1'
#
loop_
_entity.id
_entity.type
_entity.pdbx_description
1 polymer ?
#
loop_
_entity_poly.entity_id
_entity_poly.type
_entity_poly.pdbx_seq_one_letter_code
_entity_poly.pdbx_strand_id
1 'polypeptide(L)'
;MGAQCSSIANLSNNEQLFQLCGSIPLTANDPAWNQLFSFNLQIPLSNSENHEFIEGTAQLFQLLESNNQATRNTSSLLRVFLARATELKASAQCDNRIFIWQTCNALFILRVIFSHWIRLEKEAVLIKKFSFQEENSCESLLENLAVQLVEILVDVPLREETALLHRECVQTLMLLLFVAASSYLTNNKSIIFKCLMHGPGALHAGLLTRTLLQHYCQHQPVPVWWLRKPEQGGSIVLGLATGLWSLLSRSSSSAEPVDALSDFAYQSLLLLLVLTNHCSMEKNWSNPYRQALLSFTDSQDPVQVSPVHPSACFRLDYSVLYSTLCDRLGDERTTLLLYMLLHQHQQFRNYVYTHADIQRMVIALLQELFKGDDEGSHHLYMSLIILLLLSEDEGFNSNIHNVVSIAPNCVCTALKNIYLIFLFSLLC
;
A
#
# COMPACT_ATOMS: atom_id res chain seq x y z
N MET A 1 -3.87 -10.98 -36.11
CA MET A 1 -5.12 -10.47 -35.52
C MET A 1 -4.73 -9.61 -34.33
N GLY A 2 -4.95 -8.30 -34.43
CA GLY A 2 -4.37 -7.31 -33.53
C GLY A 2 -5.06 -7.29 -32.17
N ALA A 3 -4.27 -7.23 -31.10
CA ALA A 3 -4.76 -6.96 -29.76
C ALA A 3 -5.41 -5.56 -29.77
N GLN A 4 -6.75 -5.52 -29.76
CA GLN A 4 -7.50 -4.27 -29.66
C GLN A 4 -7.22 -3.66 -28.28
N CYS A 5 -6.80 -2.40 -28.24
CA CYS A 5 -6.72 -1.64 -27.00
C CYS A 5 -8.15 -1.29 -26.55
N SER A 6 -8.53 -1.58 -25.30
CA SER A 6 -9.70 -0.94 -24.73
C SER A 6 -9.31 0.44 -24.23
N SER A 7 -9.84 1.48 -24.86
CA SER A 7 -10.22 2.65 -24.08
C SER A 7 -11.31 2.23 -23.08
N ILE A 8 -11.43 2.91 -21.93
CA ILE A 8 -12.52 2.71 -20.95
C ILE A 8 -13.89 2.61 -21.64
N ALA A 9 -14.10 3.40 -22.70
CA ALA A 9 -15.30 3.39 -23.55
C ALA A 9 -15.62 2.06 -24.28
N ASN A 10 -14.67 1.13 -24.40
CA ASN A 10 -14.83 -0.14 -25.13
C ASN A 10 -14.90 -1.37 -24.19
N LEU A 11 -14.83 -1.19 -22.87
CA LEU A 11 -14.89 -2.29 -21.90
C LEU A 11 -16.24 -3.02 -21.93
N SER A 12 -17.32 -2.28 -22.19
CA SER A 12 -18.69 -2.78 -22.34
C SER A 12 -18.95 -3.59 -23.61
N ASN A 13 -17.95 -3.75 -24.49
CA ASN A 13 -18.02 -4.60 -25.69
C ASN A 13 -16.98 -5.73 -25.66
N ASN A 14 -16.27 -5.93 -24.54
CA ASN A 14 -15.21 -6.93 -24.46
C ASN A 14 -15.78 -8.33 -24.24
N GLU A 15 -15.81 -9.15 -25.30
CA GLU A 15 -16.30 -10.52 -25.28
C GLU A 15 -15.73 -11.38 -24.14
N GLN A 16 -14.45 -11.21 -23.79
CA GLN A 16 -13.79 -11.99 -22.74
C GLN A 16 -14.32 -11.63 -21.35
N LEU A 17 -14.61 -10.34 -21.11
CA LEU A 17 -15.23 -9.90 -19.86
C LEU A 17 -16.70 -10.36 -19.77
N PHE A 18 -17.42 -10.38 -20.88
CA PHE A 18 -18.77 -10.98 -20.92
C PHE A 18 -18.73 -12.49 -20.71
N GLN A 19 -17.72 -13.19 -21.22
CA GLN A 19 -17.54 -14.61 -20.97
C GLN A 19 -17.30 -14.88 -19.48
N LEU A 20 -16.48 -14.06 -18.82
CA LEU A 20 -16.27 -14.12 -17.36
C LEU A 20 -17.58 -13.93 -16.58
N CYS A 21 -18.40 -12.95 -16.99
CA CYS A 21 -19.67 -12.62 -16.32
C CYS A 21 -20.87 -13.45 -16.82
N GLY A 22 -20.65 -14.33 -17.80
CA GLY A 22 -21.69 -15.06 -18.51
C GLY A 22 -22.29 -16.21 -17.73
N SER A 23 -23.19 -16.96 -18.39
CA SER A 23 -23.90 -18.11 -17.82
C SER A 23 -23.13 -19.44 -17.94
N ILE A 24 -21.99 -19.45 -18.63
CA ILE A 24 -21.17 -20.64 -18.83
C ILE A 24 -20.05 -20.68 -17.78
N PRO A 25 -19.90 -21.79 -17.04
CA PRO A 25 -18.81 -21.94 -16.07
C PRO A 25 -17.45 -22.08 -16.76
N LEU A 26 -16.47 -21.31 -16.29
CA LEU A 26 -15.07 -21.37 -16.71
C LEU A 26 -14.27 -22.20 -15.70
N THR A 27 -13.62 -23.26 -16.17
CA THR A 27 -12.73 -24.07 -15.33
C THR A 27 -11.37 -23.40 -15.18
N ALA A 28 -10.56 -23.79 -14.18
CA ALA A 28 -9.23 -23.21 -13.98
C ALA A 28 -8.26 -23.44 -15.17
N ASN A 29 -8.51 -24.49 -15.97
CA ASN A 29 -7.67 -24.85 -17.13
C ASN A 29 -8.19 -24.28 -18.46
N ASP A 30 -9.22 -23.44 -18.42
CA ASP A 30 -9.85 -22.90 -19.63
C ASP A 30 -8.89 -21.97 -20.41
N PRO A 31 -8.69 -22.16 -21.72
CA PRO A 31 -7.82 -21.29 -22.51
C PRO A 31 -8.30 -19.84 -22.58
N ALA A 32 -9.57 -19.56 -22.28
CA ALA A 32 -10.12 -18.21 -22.22
C ALA A 32 -9.35 -17.29 -21.24
N TRP A 33 -8.76 -17.84 -20.16
CA TRP A 33 -7.96 -17.05 -19.22
C TRP A 33 -6.77 -16.37 -19.88
N ASN A 34 -6.08 -17.08 -20.78
CA ASN A 34 -4.93 -16.51 -21.48
C ASN A 34 -5.36 -15.36 -22.39
N GLN A 35 -6.54 -15.46 -23.02
CA GLN A 35 -7.08 -14.39 -23.87
C GLN A 35 -7.51 -13.18 -23.03
N LEU A 36 -8.20 -13.42 -21.91
CA LEU A 36 -8.63 -12.39 -20.97
C LEU A 36 -7.45 -11.61 -20.39
N PHE A 37 -6.41 -12.30 -19.92
CA PHE A 37 -5.25 -11.63 -19.29
C PHE A 37 -4.30 -11.01 -20.31
N SER A 38 -4.34 -11.44 -21.57
CA SER A 38 -3.56 -10.84 -22.67
C SER A 38 -4.20 -9.58 -23.23
N PHE A 39 -5.30 -9.13 -22.63
CA PHE A 39 -5.95 -7.89 -23.03
C PHE A 39 -5.26 -6.67 -22.43
N ASN A 40 -5.14 -5.59 -23.21
CA ASN A 40 -4.55 -4.35 -22.73
C ASN A 40 -5.56 -3.55 -21.90
N LEU A 41 -5.66 -3.89 -20.61
CA LEU A 41 -6.45 -3.17 -19.63
C LEU A 41 -5.69 -1.92 -19.18
N GLN A 42 -6.31 -0.76 -19.33
CA GLN A 42 -5.80 0.47 -18.73
C GLN A 42 -6.17 0.48 -17.25
N ILE A 43 -5.21 0.13 -16.39
CA ILE A 43 -5.39 0.20 -14.93
C ILE A 43 -5.49 1.67 -14.52
N PRO A 44 -6.62 2.09 -13.91
CA PRO A 44 -6.80 3.48 -13.47
C PRO A 44 -5.74 3.89 -12.46
N LEU A 45 -5.10 5.03 -12.70
CA LEU A 45 -4.06 5.57 -11.82
C LEU A 45 -4.62 6.62 -10.86
N SER A 46 -5.76 7.24 -11.17
CA SER A 46 -6.42 8.27 -10.37
C SER A 46 -7.84 7.87 -9.91
N ASN A 47 -8.38 8.60 -8.94
CA ASN A 47 -9.75 8.37 -8.45
C ASN A 47 -10.83 8.63 -9.51
N SER A 48 -10.65 9.66 -10.36
CA SER A 48 -11.57 9.97 -11.45
C SER A 48 -11.58 8.86 -12.51
N GLU A 49 -10.40 8.37 -12.92
CA GLU A 49 -10.31 7.23 -13.84
C GLU A 49 -10.93 5.96 -13.24
N ASN A 50 -10.76 5.73 -11.94
CA ASN A 50 -11.41 4.60 -11.26
C ASN A 50 -12.94 4.74 -11.30
N HIS A 51 -13.47 5.96 -11.15
CA HIS A 51 -14.91 6.20 -11.23
C HIS A 51 -15.45 5.91 -12.63
N GLU A 52 -14.82 6.46 -13.67
CA GLU A 52 -15.17 6.20 -15.07
C GLU A 52 -15.10 4.71 -15.41
N PHE A 53 -14.08 4.01 -14.90
CA PHE A 53 -13.91 2.57 -15.10
C PHE A 53 -15.06 1.77 -14.46
N ILE A 54 -15.47 2.13 -13.24
CA ILE A 54 -16.59 1.48 -12.54
C ILE A 54 -17.91 1.71 -13.28
N GLU A 55 -18.16 2.94 -13.73
CA GLU A 55 -19.36 3.26 -14.52
C GLU A 55 -19.39 2.47 -15.84
N GLY A 56 -18.27 2.41 -16.55
CA GLY A 56 -18.12 1.67 -17.81
C GLY A 56 -18.29 0.14 -17.66
N THR A 57 -18.20 -0.39 -16.44
CA THR A 57 -18.30 -1.83 -16.15
C THR A 57 -19.61 -2.23 -15.44
N ALA A 58 -20.54 -1.29 -15.24
CA ALA A 58 -21.79 -1.53 -14.50
C ALA A 58 -22.63 -2.71 -15.03
N GLN A 59 -22.77 -2.86 -16.36
CA GLN A 59 -23.51 -3.97 -16.96
C GLN A 59 -22.87 -5.34 -16.70
N LEU A 60 -21.53 -5.39 -16.71
CA LEU A 60 -20.79 -6.62 -16.41
C LEU A 60 -21.04 -7.07 -14.97
N PHE A 61 -21.09 -6.13 -14.02
CA PHE A 61 -21.40 -6.46 -12.63
C PHE A 61 -22.82 -6.98 -12.43
N GLN A 62 -23.82 -6.45 -13.15
CA GLN A 62 -25.19 -6.97 -13.11
C GLN A 62 -25.25 -8.44 -13.57
N LEU A 63 -24.56 -8.76 -14.66
CA LEU A 63 -24.45 -10.15 -15.16
C LEU A 63 -23.69 -11.05 -14.18
N LEU A 64 -22.60 -10.54 -13.61
CA LEU A 64 -21.81 -11.28 -12.63
C LEU A 64 -22.65 -11.61 -11.39
N GLU A 65 -23.48 -10.68 -10.92
CA GLU A 65 -24.37 -10.90 -9.78
C GLU A 65 -25.43 -11.98 -10.04
N SER A 66 -26.02 -11.99 -11.24
CA SER A 66 -27.04 -12.99 -11.58
C SER A 66 -26.45 -14.38 -11.80
N ASN A 67 -25.24 -14.47 -12.35
CA ASN A 67 -24.70 -15.73 -12.86
C ASN A 67 -23.68 -16.39 -11.93
N ASN A 68 -22.91 -15.62 -11.14
CA ASN A 68 -21.74 -16.14 -10.43
C ASN A 68 -22.08 -17.21 -9.38
N GLN A 69 -23.30 -17.21 -8.81
CA GLN A 69 -23.72 -18.26 -7.89
C GLN A 69 -23.74 -19.64 -8.56
N ALA A 70 -24.12 -19.70 -9.84
CA ALA A 70 -24.18 -20.92 -10.63
C ALA A 70 -22.84 -21.23 -11.32
N THR A 71 -22.19 -20.23 -11.92
CA THR A 71 -20.98 -20.45 -12.74
C THR A 71 -19.71 -20.57 -11.93
N ARG A 72 -19.64 -19.91 -10.76
CA ARG A 72 -18.44 -19.84 -9.91
C ARG A 72 -17.21 -19.29 -10.63
N ASN A 73 -17.42 -18.48 -11.66
CA ASN A 73 -16.34 -17.91 -12.50
C ASN A 73 -15.36 -17.05 -11.70
N THR A 74 -15.82 -16.38 -10.64
CA THR A 74 -14.93 -15.61 -9.75
C THR A 74 -14.04 -16.49 -8.88
N SER A 75 -14.57 -17.59 -8.34
CA SER A 75 -13.76 -18.59 -7.62
C SER A 75 -12.75 -19.26 -8.55
N SER A 76 -13.11 -19.49 -9.82
CA SER A 76 -12.18 -19.99 -10.85
C SER A 76 -11.09 -18.96 -11.18
N LEU A 77 -11.45 -17.70 -11.42
CA LEU A 77 -10.49 -16.60 -11.64
C LEU A 77 -9.49 -16.50 -10.49
N LEU A 78 -9.98 -16.57 -9.25
CA LEU A 78 -9.13 -16.52 -8.06
C LEU A 78 -8.14 -17.70 -8.01
N ARG A 79 -8.59 -18.93 -8.30
CA ARG A 79 -7.69 -20.09 -8.36
C ARG A 79 -6.63 -19.96 -9.46
N VAL A 80 -7.00 -19.44 -10.62
CA VAL A 80 -6.05 -19.20 -11.71
C VAL A 80 -5.02 -18.16 -11.30
N PHE A 81 -5.44 -17.07 -10.65
CA PHE A 81 -4.51 -16.09 -10.09
C PHE A 81 -3.56 -16.72 -9.06
N LEU A 82 -4.09 -17.48 -8.09
CA LEU A 82 -3.28 -18.15 -7.07
C LEU A 82 -2.26 -19.09 -7.70
N ALA A 83 -2.65 -19.91 -8.70
CA ALA A 83 -1.73 -20.78 -9.42
C ALA A 83 -0.61 -19.97 -10.09
N ARG A 84 -0.95 -18.88 -10.79
CA ARG A 84 0.05 -18.02 -11.44
C ARG A 84 0.96 -17.30 -10.45
N ALA A 85 0.45 -16.94 -9.27
CA ALA A 85 1.23 -16.27 -8.24
C ALA A 85 2.38 -17.14 -7.71
N THR A 86 2.19 -18.46 -7.63
CA THR A 86 3.26 -19.40 -7.21
C THR A 86 4.46 -19.41 -8.15
N GLU A 87 4.26 -19.12 -9.44
CA GLU A 87 5.30 -19.07 -10.47
C GLU A 87 5.93 -17.66 -10.62
N LEU A 88 5.41 -16.67 -9.89
CA LEU A 88 5.73 -15.27 -10.13
C LEU A 88 7.17 -14.91 -9.69
N LYS A 89 7.65 -15.52 -8.59
CA LYS A 89 9.03 -15.36 -8.12
C LYS A 89 10.04 -15.82 -9.18
N ALA A 90 9.85 -17.03 -9.72
CA ALA A 90 10.70 -17.56 -10.78
C ALA A 90 10.59 -16.70 -12.05
N SER A 91 9.38 -16.28 -12.41
CA SER A 91 9.14 -15.43 -13.58
C SER A 91 9.80 -14.05 -13.47
N ALA A 92 9.83 -13.45 -12.29
CA ALA A 92 10.50 -12.19 -12.02
C ALA A 92 12.03 -12.30 -12.04
N GLN A 93 12.58 -13.48 -11.69
CA GLN A 93 14.01 -13.76 -11.80
C GLN A 93 14.46 -13.97 -13.26
N CYS A 94 13.56 -14.50 -14.10
CA CYS A 94 13.79 -14.73 -15.52
C CYS A 94 13.38 -13.54 -16.42
N ASP A 95 13.02 -12.39 -15.85
CA ASP A 95 12.52 -11.20 -16.55
C ASP A 95 11.37 -11.49 -17.55
N ASN A 96 10.47 -12.42 -17.20
CA ASN A 96 9.32 -12.77 -18.02
C ASN A 96 8.20 -11.73 -17.90
N ARG A 97 8.40 -10.58 -18.55
CA ARG A 97 7.50 -9.42 -18.55
C ARG A 97 6.05 -9.75 -18.90
N ILE A 98 5.84 -10.66 -19.87
CA ILE A 98 4.50 -11.04 -20.33
C ILE A 98 3.75 -11.76 -19.21
N PHE A 99 4.42 -12.67 -18.51
CA PHE A 99 3.80 -13.40 -17.40
C PHE A 99 3.44 -12.47 -16.25
N ILE A 100 4.36 -11.58 -15.85
CA ILE A 100 4.16 -10.59 -14.78
C ILE A 100 2.95 -9.70 -15.11
N TRP A 101 2.90 -9.18 -16.33
CA TRP A 101 1.82 -8.31 -16.79
C TRP A 101 0.46 -9.03 -16.81
N GLN A 102 0.38 -10.24 -17.38
CA GLN A 102 -0.86 -11.02 -17.38
C GLN A 102 -1.33 -11.35 -15.95
N THR A 103 -0.41 -11.68 -15.04
CA THR A 103 -0.76 -11.94 -13.64
C THR A 103 -1.22 -10.67 -12.92
N CYS A 104 -0.63 -9.52 -13.26
CA CYS A 104 -1.11 -8.22 -12.81
C CYS A 104 -2.53 -7.90 -13.32
N ASN A 105 -2.84 -8.19 -14.58
CA ASN A 105 -4.18 -8.05 -15.13
C ASN A 105 -5.19 -8.95 -14.41
N ALA A 106 -4.82 -10.19 -14.13
CA ALA A 106 -5.66 -11.12 -13.37
C ALA A 106 -5.98 -10.57 -11.96
N LEU A 107 -4.97 -10.05 -11.26
CA LEU A 107 -5.15 -9.41 -9.95
C LEU A 107 -6.02 -8.16 -10.03
N PHE A 108 -5.82 -7.31 -11.04
CA PHE A 108 -6.62 -6.11 -11.24
C PHE A 108 -8.10 -6.43 -11.47
N ILE A 109 -8.42 -7.42 -12.32
CA ILE A 109 -9.80 -7.87 -12.53
C ILE A 109 -10.40 -8.38 -11.22
N LEU A 110 -9.64 -9.18 -10.44
CA LEU A 110 -10.06 -9.62 -9.11
C LEU A 110 -10.33 -8.45 -8.16
N ARG A 111 -9.44 -7.46 -8.11
CA ARG A 111 -9.58 -6.27 -7.28
C ARG A 111 -10.84 -5.50 -7.63
N VAL A 112 -11.10 -5.30 -8.92
CA VAL A 112 -12.29 -4.62 -9.43
C VAL A 112 -13.56 -5.34 -8.98
N ILE A 113 -13.65 -6.66 -9.19
CA ILE A 113 -14.78 -7.49 -8.73
C ILE A 113 -14.96 -7.40 -7.23
N PHE A 114 -13.86 -7.51 -6.48
CA PHE A 114 -13.89 -7.47 -5.04
C PHE A 114 -14.37 -6.10 -4.53
N SER A 115 -13.89 -5.02 -5.13
CA SER A 115 -14.26 -3.65 -4.78
C SER A 115 -15.75 -3.36 -4.98
N HIS A 116 -16.38 -4.01 -5.98
CA HIS A 116 -17.82 -3.91 -6.22
C HIS A 116 -18.61 -4.60 -5.11
N TRP A 117 -18.30 -5.87 -4.82
CA TRP A 117 -19.03 -6.63 -3.80
C TRP A 117 -18.80 -6.12 -2.37
N ILE A 118 -17.64 -5.54 -2.09
CA ILE A 118 -17.32 -4.91 -0.81
C ILE A 118 -18.35 -3.87 -0.39
N ARG A 119 -18.91 -3.14 -1.36
CA ARG A 119 -19.87 -2.07 -1.13
C ARG A 119 -21.27 -2.61 -0.79
N LEU A 120 -21.52 -3.87 -1.13
CA LEU A 120 -22.85 -4.49 -1.09
C LEU A 120 -22.97 -5.56 0.00
N GLU A 121 -21.87 -6.24 0.32
CA GLU A 121 -21.89 -7.49 1.07
C GLU A 121 -21.00 -7.47 2.30
N LYS A 122 -21.35 -8.28 3.29
CA LYS A 122 -20.52 -8.54 4.49
C LYS A 122 -19.50 -9.64 4.22
N GLU A 123 -18.43 -9.68 5.02
CA GLU A 123 -17.34 -10.67 4.93
C GLU A 123 -17.85 -12.12 4.79
N ALA A 124 -18.81 -12.53 5.61
CA ALA A 124 -19.37 -13.89 5.60
C ALA A 124 -20.05 -14.27 4.28
N VAL A 125 -20.64 -13.30 3.56
CA VAL A 125 -21.25 -13.52 2.25
C VAL A 125 -20.18 -13.55 1.17
N LEU A 126 -19.18 -12.67 1.25
CA LEU A 126 -18.03 -12.67 0.33
C LEU A 126 -17.30 -14.02 0.36
N ILE A 127 -17.04 -14.59 1.55
CA ILE A 127 -16.43 -15.92 1.69
C ILE A 127 -17.22 -16.97 0.89
N LYS A 128 -18.55 -16.92 0.92
CA LYS A 128 -19.40 -17.86 0.15
C LYS A 128 -19.38 -17.62 -1.36
N LYS A 129 -19.27 -16.35 -1.78
CA LYS A 129 -19.18 -15.99 -3.21
C LYS A 129 -17.86 -16.45 -3.84
N PHE A 130 -16.79 -16.46 -3.05
CA PHE A 130 -15.47 -16.96 -3.46
C PHE A 130 -15.18 -18.40 -3.06
N SER A 131 -16.10 -19.10 -2.37
CA SER A 131 -15.88 -20.50 -2.02
C SER A 131 -16.13 -21.44 -3.20
N PHE A 132 -15.55 -22.63 -3.11
CA PHE A 132 -15.79 -23.75 -4.01
C PHE A 132 -16.37 -24.93 -3.21
N GLN A 133 -17.43 -25.57 -3.70
CA GLN A 133 -18.04 -26.75 -3.05
C GLN A 133 -17.52 -28.04 -3.69
N GLU A 134 -16.20 -28.24 -3.72
CA GLU A 134 -15.72 -29.62 -3.72
C GLU A 134 -15.76 -30.09 -2.26
N GLU A 135 -16.72 -30.97 -1.99
CA GLU A 135 -16.96 -31.59 -0.70
C GLU A 135 -15.62 -32.09 -0.12
N ASN A 136 -15.25 -31.56 1.07
CA ASN A 136 -14.11 -31.91 1.94
C ASN A 136 -12.94 -30.92 2.05
N SER A 137 -12.88 -29.81 1.29
CA SER A 137 -11.82 -28.80 1.53
C SER A 137 -12.30 -27.68 2.47
N CYS A 138 -11.66 -27.54 3.64
CA CYS A 138 -11.88 -26.43 4.59
C CYS A 138 -11.19 -25.13 4.16
N GLU A 139 -10.63 -25.05 2.96
CA GLU A 139 -9.74 -23.96 2.55
C GLU A 139 -10.53 -22.72 2.09
N SER A 140 -10.22 -21.57 2.70
CA SER A 140 -10.75 -20.28 2.28
C SER A 140 -9.88 -19.69 1.18
N LEU A 141 -10.44 -19.55 -0.02
CA LEU A 141 -9.73 -18.89 -1.13
C LEU A 141 -9.38 -17.43 -0.83
N LEU A 142 -10.14 -16.74 0.03
CA LEU A 142 -9.82 -15.38 0.45
C LEU A 142 -8.66 -15.31 1.46
N GLU A 143 -8.51 -16.31 2.32
CA GLU A 143 -7.30 -16.41 3.17
C GLU A 143 -6.07 -16.67 2.31
N ASN A 144 -6.18 -17.61 1.36
CA ASN A 144 -5.11 -17.91 0.42
C ASN A 144 -4.73 -16.67 -0.41
N LEU A 145 -5.72 -15.88 -0.85
CA LEU A 145 -5.47 -14.59 -1.49
C LEU A 145 -4.69 -13.65 -0.58
N ALA A 146 -5.12 -13.45 0.66
CA ALA A 146 -4.45 -12.55 1.59
C ALA A 146 -2.98 -12.96 1.82
N VAL A 147 -2.72 -14.25 2.05
CA VAL A 147 -1.36 -14.78 2.21
C VAL A 147 -0.55 -14.57 0.94
N GLN A 148 -1.11 -14.90 -0.23
CA GLN A 148 -0.39 -14.80 -1.50
C GLN A 148 -0.02 -13.35 -1.85
N LEU A 149 -0.87 -12.37 -1.53
CA LEU A 149 -0.56 -10.96 -1.74
C LEU A 149 0.60 -10.50 -0.85
N VAL A 150 0.67 -10.98 0.40
CA VAL A 150 1.80 -10.73 1.30
C VAL A 150 3.07 -11.36 0.76
N GLU A 151 3.00 -12.62 0.30
CA GLU A 151 4.13 -13.31 -0.30
C GLU A 151 4.64 -12.59 -1.55
N ILE A 152 3.76 -12.13 -2.45
CA ILE A 152 4.16 -11.36 -3.64
C ILE A 152 4.94 -10.10 -3.20
N LEU A 153 4.43 -9.35 -2.23
CA LEU A 153 5.09 -8.12 -1.78
C LEU A 153 6.48 -8.39 -1.19
N VAL A 154 6.66 -9.50 -0.48
CA VAL A 154 7.91 -9.83 0.22
C VAL A 154 8.93 -10.56 -0.67
N ASP A 155 8.48 -11.47 -1.53
CA ASP A 155 9.35 -12.36 -2.30
C ASP A 155 9.70 -11.83 -3.70
N VAL A 156 8.87 -10.96 -4.26
CA VAL A 156 9.08 -10.38 -5.58
C VAL A 156 9.83 -9.06 -5.43
N PRO A 157 10.97 -8.87 -6.09
CA PRO A 157 11.72 -7.64 -5.95
C PRO A 157 10.96 -6.47 -6.59
N LEU A 158 10.90 -5.34 -5.89
CA LEU A 158 10.35 -4.10 -6.42
C LEU A 158 11.27 -3.54 -7.52
N ARG A 159 10.84 -3.68 -8.78
CA ARG A 159 11.45 -3.17 -10.00
C ARG A 159 10.39 -2.43 -10.81
N GLU A 160 10.81 -1.66 -11.82
CA GLU A 160 9.87 -0.98 -12.72
C GLU A 160 8.80 -1.92 -13.31
N GLU A 161 9.19 -3.16 -13.65
CA GLU A 161 8.31 -4.15 -14.28
C GLU A 161 7.29 -4.77 -13.29
N THR A 162 7.64 -4.85 -12.01
CA THR A 162 6.84 -5.48 -10.96
C THR A 162 6.08 -4.46 -10.13
N ALA A 163 6.42 -3.17 -10.22
CA ALA A 163 5.87 -2.17 -9.32
C ALA A 163 4.35 -1.94 -9.48
N LEU A 164 3.76 -2.19 -10.66
CA LEU A 164 2.30 -2.18 -10.84
C LEU A 164 1.64 -3.33 -10.11
N LEU A 165 2.26 -4.52 -10.14
CA LEU A 165 1.80 -5.68 -9.40
C LEU A 165 1.87 -5.42 -7.89
N HIS A 166 2.95 -4.80 -7.39
CA HIS A 166 3.05 -4.41 -5.99
C HIS A 166 1.95 -3.42 -5.59
N ARG A 167 1.68 -2.41 -6.43
CA ARG A 167 0.57 -1.47 -6.22
C ARG A 167 -0.78 -2.18 -6.12
N GLU A 168 -1.07 -3.07 -7.07
CA GLU A 168 -2.31 -3.84 -7.09
C GLU A 168 -2.41 -4.77 -5.86
N CYS A 169 -1.30 -5.32 -5.37
CA CYS A 169 -1.27 -6.11 -4.14
C CYS A 169 -1.61 -5.27 -2.91
N VAL A 170 -1.00 -4.09 -2.76
CA VAL A 170 -1.29 -3.16 -1.65
C VAL A 170 -2.76 -2.73 -1.67
N GLN A 171 -3.30 -2.38 -2.83
CA GLN A 171 -4.70 -1.96 -2.96
C GLN A 171 -5.68 -3.10 -2.67
N THR A 172 -5.38 -4.32 -3.13
CA THR A 172 -6.23 -5.49 -2.88
C THR A 172 -6.20 -5.89 -1.41
N LEU A 173 -5.04 -5.86 -0.75
CA LEU A 173 -4.93 -6.08 0.70
C LEU A 173 -5.71 -5.03 1.50
N MET A 174 -5.60 -3.75 1.12
CA MET A 174 -6.37 -2.67 1.75
C MET A 174 -7.89 -2.92 1.67
N LEU A 175 -8.38 -3.37 0.52
CA LEU A 175 -9.79 -3.73 0.35
C LEU A 175 -10.19 -4.92 1.25
N LEU A 176 -9.38 -5.98 1.29
CA LEU A 176 -9.63 -7.15 2.15
C LEU A 176 -9.71 -6.75 3.64
N LEU A 177 -8.81 -5.87 4.08
CA LEU A 177 -8.80 -5.34 5.45
C LEU A 177 -9.96 -4.38 5.72
N PHE A 178 -10.41 -3.61 4.72
CA PHE A 178 -11.56 -2.71 4.86
C PHE A 178 -12.86 -3.46 5.18
N VAL A 179 -13.15 -4.56 4.47
CA VAL A 179 -14.29 -5.45 4.78
C VAL A 179 -14.23 -5.89 6.22
N ALA A 180 -13.06 -6.39 6.61
CA ALA A 180 -12.82 -6.96 7.91
C ALA A 180 -13.09 -5.93 9.01
N ALA A 181 -12.65 -4.67 8.81
CA ALA A 181 -12.84 -3.56 9.74
C ALA A 181 -14.27 -3.00 9.77
N SER A 182 -15.00 -3.01 8.65
CA SER A 182 -16.41 -2.53 8.59
C SER A 182 -17.40 -3.43 9.34
N SER A 183 -16.95 -4.61 9.80
CA SER A 183 -17.73 -5.49 10.67
C SER A 183 -17.67 -4.99 12.13
N TYR A 184 -18.32 -3.84 12.37
CA TYR A 184 -18.26 -2.95 13.56
C TYR A 184 -18.30 -3.55 14.98
N LEU A 185 -18.37 -4.86 15.19
CA LEU A 185 -18.53 -5.44 16.53
C LEU A 185 -17.60 -6.61 16.85
N THR A 186 -16.82 -7.14 15.90
CA THR A 186 -15.92 -8.28 16.17
C THR A 186 -14.76 -8.37 15.19
N ASN A 187 -13.81 -7.44 15.24
CA ASN A 187 -12.55 -7.54 14.48
C ASN A 187 -11.83 -8.89 14.71
N ASN A 188 -11.94 -9.44 15.93
CA ASN A 188 -11.46 -10.76 16.30
C ASN A 188 -12.18 -11.93 15.61
N LYS A 189 -13.20 -11.70 14.77
CA LYS A 189 -13.88 -12.75 14.00
C LYS A 189 -13.52 -12.73 12.53
N SER A 190 -12.89 -11.66 12.03
CA SER A 190 -12.49 -11.61 10.63
C SER A 190 -11.49 -12.73 10.34
N ILE A 191 -11.76 -13.46 9.27
CA ILE A 191 -10.89 -14.55 8.83
C ILE A 191 -9.59 -13.97 8.25
N ILE A 192 -9.69 -12.82 7.59
CA ILE A 192 -8.54 -12.11 7.01
C ILE A 192 -7.59 -11.60 8.10
N PHE A 193 -8.09 -10.90 9.12
CA PHE A 193 -7.22 -10.44 10.22
C PHE A 193 -6.61 -11.62 10.98
N LYS A 194 -7.37 -12.69 11.24
CA LYS A 194 -6.82 -13.90 11.86
C LYS A 194 -5.71 -14.52 11.01
N CYS A 195 -5.92 -14.65 9.72
CA CYS A 195 -4.96 -15.21 8.78
C CYS A 195 -3.65 -14.39 8.76
N LEU A 196 -3.75 -13.06 8.73
CA LEU A 196 -2.61 -12.15 8.64
C LEU A 196 -1.88 -11.94 9.97
N MET A 197 -2.59 -11.95 11.11
CA MET A 197 -2.03 -11.65 12.43
C MET A 197 -1.60 -12.91 13.20
N HIS A 198 -2.28 -14.03 12.98
CA HIS A 198 -2.09 -15.28 13.75
C HIS A 198 -1.99 -16.54 12.89
N GLY A 199 -2.28 -16.45 11.59
CA GLY A 199 -2.19 -17.55 10.65
C GLY A 199 -0.89 -17.55 9.84
N PRO A 200 -0.90 -18.18 8.64
CA PRO A 200 0.27 -18.27 7.77
C PRO A 200 0.87 -16.89 7.39
N GLY A 201 0.02 -15.86 7.27
CA GLY A 201 0.46 -14.51 6.94
C GLY A 201 1.36 -13.88 8.03
N ALA A 202 1.20 -14.30 9.29
CA ALA A 202 1.97 -13.76 10.41
C ALA A 202 3.47 -14.06 10.31
N LEU A 203 3.85 -15.15 9.64
CA LEU A 203 5.26 -15.52 9.41
C LEU A 203 6.01 -14.45 8.61
N HIS A 204 5.30 -13.73 7.74
CA HIS A 204 5.86 -12.69 6.88
C HIS A 204 5.74 -11.29 7.51
N ALA A 205 5.23 -11.15 8.72
CA ALA A 205 4.92 -9.84 9.30
C ALA A 205 6.13 -8.91 9.39
N GLY A 206 7.30 -9.41 9.81
CA GLY A 206 8.53 -8.64 9.87
C GLY A 206 9.01 -8.17 8.49
N LEU A 207 8.98 -9.07 7.51
CA LEU A 207 9.39 -8.78 6.14
C LEU A 207 8.41 -7.84 5.43
N LEU A 208 7.10 -8.01 5.62
CA LEU A 208 6.10 -7.11 5.06
C LEU A 208 6.22 -5.70 5.67
N THR A 209 6.40 -5.61 7.00
CA THR A 209 6.62 -4.33 7.69
C THR A 209 7.82 -3.59 7.11
N ARG A 210 8.95 -4.30 6.93
CA ARG A 210 10.12 -3.75 6.25
C ARG A 210 9.81 -3.28 4.84
N THR A 211 9.16 -4.12 4.05
CA THR A 211 8.86 -3.87 2.63
C THR A 211 8.00 -2.62 2.47
N LEU A 212 6.95 -2.48 3.27
CA LEU A 212 6.05 -1.32 3.23
C LEU A 212 6.77 -0.03 3.66
N LEU A 213 7.63 -0.08 4.68
CA LEU A 213 8.48 1.05 5.06
C LEU A 213 9.49 1.41 3.96
N GLN A 214 10.08 0.41 3.30
CA GLN A 214 10.98 0.64 2.17
C GLN A 214 10.25 1.25 0.98
N HIS A 215 9.05 0.80 0.65
CA HIS A 215 8.21 1.44 -0.38
C HIS A 215 7.91 2.89 -0.01
N TYR A 216 7.56 3.14 1.25
CA TYR A 216 7.37 4.48 1.76
C TYR A 216 8.62 5.33 1.59
N CYS A 217 9.83 4.82 1.87
CA CYS A 217 11.08 5.58 1.77
C CYS A 217 11.62 5.75 0.33
N GLN A 218 11.44 4.77 -0.56
CA GLN A 218 12.13 4.73 -1.87
C GLN A 218 11.48 5.61 -2.94
N HIS A 219 10.20 5.99 -2.78
CA HIS A 219 9.48 6.88 -3.71
C HIS A 219 9.70 6.56 -5.20
N GLN A 220 9.71 5.28 -5.59
CA GLN A 220 10.02 4.91 -6.98
C GLN A 220 9.05 5.62 -7.94
N PRO A 221 9.55 6.31 -8.98
CA PRO A 221 8.68 6.91 -9.96
C PRO A 221 7.94 5.85 -10.76
N VAL A 222 6.64 6.05 -10.97
CA VAL A 222 5.79 5.30 -11.90
C VAL A 222 6.47 5.28 -13.27
N PRO A 223 6.82 4.10 -13.81
CA PRO A 223 7.33 3.98 -15.15
C PRO A 223 6.41 4.64 -16.16
N VAL A 224 6.98 5.46 -17.05
CA VAL A 224 6.27 6.32 -18.03
C VAL A 224 5.29 5.54 -18.93
N TRP A 225 5.49 4.23 -19.12
CA TRP A 225 4.57 3.37 -19.86
C TRP A 225 3.26 3.06 -19.12
N TRP A 226 3.15 3.26 -17.81
CA TRP A 226 1.87 3.22 -17.09
C TRP A 226 0.97 4.42 -17.44
N LEU A 227 1.57 5.55 -17.79
CA LEU A 227 0.88 6.84 -18.00
C LEU A 227 0.40 7.05 -19.45
N ARG A 228 0.85 6.24 -20.40
CA ARG A 228 0.53 6.49 -21.82
C ARG A 228 -0.87 5.99 -22.16
N LYS A 229 -1.81 6.92 -22.39
CA LYS A 229 -2.98 6.66 -23.26
C LYS A 229 -2.43 6.21 -24.62
N PRO A 230 -2.86 5.06 -25.17
CA PRO A 230 -2.36 4.61 -26.45
C PRO A 230 -2.85 5.59 -27.52
N GLU A 231 -1.94 6.35 -28.10
CA GLU A 231 -2.19 6.91 -29.42
C GLU A 231 -2.35 5.73 -30.39
N GLN A 232 -3.56 5.63 -30.93
CA GLN A 232 -4.05 4.78 -32.01
C GLN A 232 -3.07 3.72 -32.57
N GLY A 233 -3.35 2.45 -32.29
CA GLY A 233 -3.11 1.36 -33.25
C GLY A 233 -1.74 0.67 -33.28
N GLY A 234 -0.96 0.69 -32.19
CA GLY A 234 0.33 -0.03 -32.12
C GLY A 234 0.24 -1.42 -31.47
N SER A 235 0.72 -2.46 -32.14
CA SER A 235 0.92 -3.82 -31.59
C SER A 235 1.89 -3.81 -30.40
N ILE A 236 1.57 -4.55 -29.33
CA ILE A 236 2.31 -4.62 -28.04
C ILE A 236 3.80 -5.00 -28.22
N VAL A 237 4.14 -5.75 -29.28
CA VAL A 237 5.52 -6.12 -29.61
C VAL A 237 6.37 -4.88 -29.97
N LEU A 238 5.76 -3.82 -30.50
CA LEU A 238 6.44 -2.55 -30.79
C LEU A 238 6.52 -1.63 -29.57
N GLY A 239 5.56 -1.72 -28.64
CA GLY A 239 5.56 -0.96 -27.37
C GLY A 239 6.74 -1.31 -26.46
N LEU A 240 7.11 -2.59 -26.42
CA LEU A 240 8.31 -3.06 -25.69
C LEU A 240 9.62 -2.56 -26.34
N ALA A 241 9.65 -2.36 -27.66
CA ALA A 241 10.82 -1.87 -28.39
C ALA A 241 10.99 -0.34 -28.30
N THR A 242 9.91 0.43 -28.11
CA THR A 242 9.97 1.90 -28.00
C THR A 242 10.67 2.41 -26.73
N GLY A 243 10.79 1.59 -25.68
CA GLY A 243 11.53 1.96 -24.46
C GLY A 243 13.03 2.20 -24.69
N LEU A 244 13.60 1.66 -25.78
CA LEU A 244 15.00 1.90 -26.16
C LEU A 244 15.20 3.26 -26.87
N TRP A 245 14.15 3.79 -27.52
CA TRP A 245 14.21 5.07 -28.23
C TRP A 245 13.95 6.28 -27.33
N SER A 246 13.26 6.12 -26.20
CA SER A 246 13.01 7.22 -25.24
C SER A 246 14.25 7.65 -24.47
N LEU A 247 15.29 6.81 -24.38
CA LEU A 247 16.61 7.23 -23.88
C LEU A 247 17.28 8.26 -24.81
N LEU A 248 16.88 8.32 -26.09
CA LEU A 248 17.39 9.25 -27.10
C LEU A 248 16.52 10.50 -27.28
N SER A 249 15.24 10.51 -26.87
CA SER A 249 14.31 11.63 -27.09
C SER A 249 14.14 12.57 -25.89
N ARG A 250 15.11 12.60 -24.97
CA ARG A 250 15.13 13.39 -23.71
C ARG A 250 15.25 14.91 -23.93
N SER A 251 14.46 15.50 -24.84
CA SER A 251 14.55 16.92 -25.20
C SER A 251 13.22 17.64 -25.54
N SER A 252 12.03 17.05 -25.35
CA SER A 252 10.78 17.78 -25.59
C SER A 252 9.77 17.66 -24.44
N SER A 253 9.49 18.82 -23.86
CA SER A 253 8.70 19.19 -22.68
C SER A 253 7.18 18.91 -22.74
N SER A 254 6.60 18.53 -21.59
CA SER A 254 5.45 19.19 -20.93
C SER A 254 5.04 18.44 -19.63
N ALA A 255 5.05 19.12 -18.49
CA ALA A 255 4.50 18.67 -17.19
C ALA A 255 2.96 18.48 -17.26
N GLU A 256 2.25 17.66 -16.48
CA GLU A 256 2.44 17.17 -15.09
C GLU A 256 1.98 15.69 -14.92
N PRO A 257 2.73 14.85 -14.18
CA PRO A 257 2.27 13.54 -13.69
C PRO A 257 2.52 13.34 -12.17
N VAL A 258 2.49 14.40 -11.36
CA VAL A 258 3.06 14.39 -9.98
C VAL A 258 2.16 13.72 -8.93
N ASP A 259 0.84 13.71 -9.10
CA ASP A 259 -0.08 13.24 -8.04
C ASP A 259 -0.19 11.70 -7.92
N ALA A 260 -0.21 10.95 -9.03
CA ALA A 260 -0.35 9.49 -8.98
C ALA A 260 0.91 8.77 -8.41
N LEU A 261 2.06 9.47 -8.40
CA LEU A 261 3.36 9.01 -7.91
C LEU A 261 3.43 8.98 -6.38
N SER A 262 2.85 9.99 -5.74
CA SER A 262 2.76 10.09 -4.28
C SER A 262 1.85 9.02 -3.69
N ASP A 263 0.84 8.58 -4.43
CA ASP A 263 -0.18 7.65 -3.94
C ASP A 263 0.34 6.28 -3.52
N PHE A 264 1.30 5.66 -4.24
CA PHE A 264 1.73 4.29 -3.90
C PHE A 264 2.51 4.21 -2.58
N ALA A 265 3.42 5.17 -2.34
CA ALA A 265 4.18 5.26 -1.10
C ALA A 265 3.23 5.50 0.08
N TYR A 266 2.25 6.39 -0.07
CA TYR A 266 1.25 6.65 0.96
C TYR A 266 0.24 5.51 1.14
N GLN A 267 -0.10 4.77 0.08
CA GLN A 267 -0.93 3.56 0.17
C GLN A 267 -0.20 2.44 0.93
N SER A 268 1.10 2.28 0.68
CA SER A 268 1.95 1.34 1.41
C SER A 268 2.04 1.72 2.89
N LEU A 269 2.20 3.02 3.18
CA LEU A 269 2.17 3.54 4.54
C LEU A 269 0.80 3.31 5.21
N LEU A 270 -0.30 3.61 4.52
CA LEU A 270 -1.64 3.40 5.05
C LEU A 270 -1.89 1.92 5.37
N LEU A 271 -1.49 1.01 4.49
CA LEU A 271 -1.56 -0.43 4.74
C LEU A 271 -0.78 -0.83 5.98
N LEU A 272 0.45 -0.32 6.11
CA LEU A 272 1.27 -0.53 7.30
C LEU A 272 0.56 -0.04 8.57
N LEU A 273 0.02 1.18 8.55
CA LEU A 273 -0.69 1.77 9.69
C LEU A 273 -1.95 0.97 10.08
N VAL A 274 -2.71 0.46 9.10
CA VAL A 274 -3.88 -0.38 9.36
C VAL A 274 -3.45 -1.69 10.04
N LEU A 275 -2.38 -2.32 9.55
CA LEU A 275 -1.87 -3.56 10.12
C LEU A 275 -1.32 -3.34 11.53
N THR A 276 -0.55 -2.28 11.78
CA THR A 276 0.08 -2.02 13.08
C THR A 276 -0.91 -1.53 14.13
N ASN A 277 -1.93 -0.77 13.72
CA ASN A 277 -2.92 -0.22 14.64
C ASN A 277 -4.11 -1.16 14.89
N HIS A 278 -4.17 -2.31 14.22
CA HIS A 278 -5.17 -3.33 14.55
C HIS A 278 -5.04 -3.79 16.00
N CYS A 279 -6.11 -3.62 16.77
CA CYS A 279 -6.22 -4.07 18.16
C CYS A 279 -7.10 -5.32 18.22
N SER A 280 -6.51 -6.44 18.65
CA SER A 280 -7.28 -7.64 19.02
C SER A 280 -7.74 -7.51 20.47
N MET A 281 -9.01 -7.84 20.73
CA MET A 281 -9.59 -7.88 22.08
C MET A 281 -9.17 -9.14 22.88
N GLU A 282 -8.34 -10.01 22.30
CA GLU A 282 -7.91 -11.26 22.94
C GLU A 282 -6.61 -11.07 23.72
N LYS A 283 -6.67 -11.35 25.03
CA LYS A 283 -5.60 -11.07 26.01
C LYS A 283 -4.23 -11.72 25.70
N ASN A 284 -4.19 -12.72 24.82
CA ASN A 284 -2.97 -13.48 24.49
C ASN A 284 -2.44 -13.20 23.08
N TRP A 285 -3.04 -12.27 22.34
CA TRP A 285 -2.71 -12.03 20.94
C TRP A 285 -1.89 -10.74 20.81
N SER A 286 -0.60 -10.90 20.52
CA SER A 286 0.27 -9.78 20.14
C SER A 286 0.13 -9.51 18.63
N ASN A 287 0.15 -8.24 18.25
CA ASN A 287 0.16 -7.83 16.85
C ASN A 287 1.60 -7.95 16.30
N PRO A 288 1.89 -8.89 15.38
CA PRO A 288 3.25 -9.14 14.92
C PRO A 288 3.80 -8.00 14.05
N TYR A 289 2.94 -7.27 13.32
CA TYR A 289 3.36 -6.09 12.54
C TYR A 289 3.74 -4.93 13.46
N ARG A 290 2.96 -4.69 14.52
CA ARG A 290 3.31 -3.70 15.55
C ARG A 290 4.62 -4.07 16.22
N GLN A 291 4.80 -5.34 16.59
CA GLN A 291 6.05 -5.79 17.20
C GLN A 291 7.24 -5.58 16.27
N ALA A 292 7.11 -5.91 14.98
CA ALA A 292 8.15 -5.68 13.98
C ALA A 292 8.45 -4.18 13.80
N LEU A 293 7.41 -3.34 13.73
CA LEU A 293 7.57 -1.89 13.60
C LEU A 293 8.25 -1.27 14.82
N LEU A 294 8.12 -1.84 16.02
CA LEU A 294 8.72 -1.29 17.25
C LEU A 294 10.08 -1.90 17.61
N SER A 295 10.59 -2.84 16.83
CA SER A 295 11.82 -3.59 17.13
C SER A 295 12.86 -3.61 16.01
N PHE A 296 12.67 -2.82 14.95
CA PHE A 296 13.66 -2.75 13.86
C PHE A 296 14.89 -1.95 14.27
N THR A 297 16.04 -2.32 13.74
CA THR A 297 17.32 -1.67 14.05
C THR A 297 17.85 -0.89 12.87
N ASP A 298 18.73 0.08 13.14
CA ASP A 298 19.39 0.81 12.07
C ASP A 298 20.21 -0.17 11.22
N SER A 299 20.23 0.03 9.90
CA SER A 299 21.09 -0.73 8.99
C SER A 299 22.57 -0.33 9.07
N GLN A 300 22.87 0.88 9.55
CA GLN A 300 24.23 1.42 9.64
C GLN A 300 24.97 0.98 10.91
N ASP A 301 24.26 0.50 11.94
CA ASP A 301 24.88 0.06 13.20
C ASP A 301 25.73 -1.23 13.02
N PRO A 302 27.02 -1.24 13.34
CA PRO A 302 27.87 -2.42 13.15
C PRO A 302 27.57 -3.55 14.16
N VAL A 303 26.78 -3.28 15.21
CA VAL A 303 26.46 -4.24 16.27
C VAL A 303 25.47 -5.28 15.73
N GLN A 304 26.00 -6.46 15.37
CA GLN A 304 25.18 -7.63 15.07
C GLN A 304 24.55 -8.16 16.36
N VAL A 305 23.46 -7.54 16.82
CA VAL A 305 22.60 -8.18 17.81
C VAL A 305 21.86 -9.30 17.07
N SER A 306 22.28 -10.54 17.29
CA SER A 306 21.55 -11.72 16.83
C SER A 306 20.10 -11.59 17.28
N PRO A 307 19.12 -11.52 16.37
CA PRO A 307 17.74 -11.33 16.76
C PRO A 307 17.28 -12.56 17.55
N VAL A 308 16.74 -12.33 18.75
CA VAL A 308 16.14 -13.40 19.58
C VAL A 308 15.03 -14.14 18.82
N HIS A 309 14.42 -13.47 17.83
CA HIS A 309 13.55 -14.07 16.80
C HIS A 309 13.91 -13.55 15.40
N PRO A 310 14.54 -14.34 14.52
CA PRO A 310 15.00 -13.90 13.20
C PRO A 310 13.88 -13.48 12.24
N SER A 311 12.64 -13.91 12.48
CA SER A 311 11.46 -13.56 11.67
C SER A 311 10.77 -12.25 12.07
N ALA A 312 11.09 -11.69 13.25
CA ALA A 312 10.40 -10.51 13.79
C ALA A 312 11.21 -9.20 13.72
N CYS A 313 12.54 -9.29 13.56
CA CYS A 313 13.43 -8.13 13.57
C CYS A 313 14.06 -7.93 12.19
N PHE A 314 13.94 -6.72 11.64
CA PHE A 314 14.55 -6.33 10.37
C PHE A 314 15.39 -5.07 10.55
N ARG A 315 16.15 -4.71 9.50
CA ARG A 315 17.00 -3.50 9.49
C ARG A 315 16.52 -2.51 8.43
N LEU A 316 16.57 -1.24 8.77
CA LEU A 316 16.23 -0.12 7.88
C LEU A 316 17.19 1.04 8.15
N ASP A 317 17.56 1.81 7.13
CA ASP A 317 18.40 2.99 7.29
C ASP A 317 17.62 4.11 8.00
N TYR A 318 18.05 4.45 9.21
CA TYR A 318 17.41 5.49 10.01
C TYR A 318 17.52 6.86 9.36
N SER A 319 18.60 7.15 8.63
CA SER A 319 18.80 8.44 7.97
C SER A 319 17.81 8.68 6.85
N VAL A 320 17.58 7.65 6.02
CA VAL A 320 16.61 7.69 4.93
C VAL A 320 15.19 7.80 5.48
N LEU A 321 14.86 7.05 6.54
CA LEU A 321 13.56 7.16 7.19
C LEU A 321 13.36 8.57 7.77
N TYR A 322 14.34 9.11 8.48
CA TYR A 322 14.30 10.45 9.07
C TYR A 322 14.08 11.54 8.02
N SER A 323 14.85 11.53 6.93
CA SER A 323 14.68 12.51 5.85
C SER A 323 13.30 12.41 5.21
N THR A 324 12.83 11.18 4.95
CA THR A 324 11.51 10.93 4.36
C THR A 324 10.39 11.45 5.25
N LEU A 325 10.46 11.20 6.57
CA LEU A 325 9.48 11.72 7.53
C LEU A 325 9.48 13.25 7.48
N CYS A 326 10.64 13.90 7.56
CA CYS A 326 10.74 15.36 7.54
C CYS A 326 10.12 15.99 6.28
N ASP A 327 10.32 15.36 5.12
CA ASP A 327 9.81 15.86 3.84
C ASP A 327 8.30 15.69 3.67
N ARG A 328 7.66 14.86 4.49
CA ARG A 328 6.26 14.43 4.32
C ARG A 328 5.38 14.66 5.53
N LEU A 329 5.83 15.46 6.50
CA LEU A 329 5.06 15.76 7.71
C LEU A 329 3.75 16.53 7.48
N GLY A 330 3.53 17.07 6.28
CA GLY A 330 2.22 17.60 5.88
C GLY A 330 1.18 16.52 5.58
N ASP A 331 1.52 15.24 5.66
CA ASP A 331 0.58 14.14 5.47
C ASP A 331 0.23 13.47 6.81
N GLU A 332 -1.07 13.37 7.11
CA GLU A 332 -1.58 12.80 8.38
C GLU A 332 -1.06 11.38 8.68
N ARG A 333 -0.89 10.56 7.62
CA ARG A 333 -0.41 9.18 7.75
C ARG A 333 1.06 9.19 8.18
N THR A 334 1.85 10.11 7.63
CA THR A 334 3.25 10.32 8.02
C THR A 334 3.35 10.81 9.47
N THR A 335 2.51 11.75 9.87
CA THR A 335 2.45 12.26 11.24
C THR A 335 2.09 11.16 12.24
N LEU A 336 1.15 10.28 11.90
CA LEU A 336 0.81 9.11 12.73
C LEU A 336 2.00 8.14 12.89
N LEU A 337 2.72 7.87 11.79
CA LEU A 337 3.91 7.03 11.84
C LEU A 337 4.98 7.65 12.74
N LEU A 338 5.26 8.94 12.58
CA LEU A 338 6.24 9.65 13.41
C LEU A 338 5.85 9.58 14.88
N TYR A 339 4.58 9.82 15.20
CA TYR A 339 4.06 9.71 16.57
C TYR A 339 4.32 8.31 17.16
N MET A 340 3.97 7.24 16.44
CA MET A 340 4.20 5.87 16.92
C MET A 340 5.68 5.58 17.16
N LEU A 341 6.55 6.01 16.24
CA LEU A 341 7.99 5.77 16.35
C LEU A 341 8.61 6.55 17.52
N LEU A 342 8.30 7.83 17.68
CA LEU A 342 8.82 8.62 18.81
C LEU A 342 8.27 8.12 20.15
N HIS A 343 6.99 7.80 20.23
CA HIS A 343 6.39 7.38 21.48
C HIS A 343 6.85 5.98 21.92
N GLN A 344 6.93 5.01 20.99
CA GLN A 344 7.09 3.58 21.34
C GLN A 344 8.40 2.95 20.87
N HIS A 345 9.14 3.54 19.93
CA HIS A 345 10.37 2.96 19.39
C HIS A 345 11.63 3.61 19.99
N GLN A 346 12.13 3.04 21.08
CA GLN A 346 13.23 3.63 21.86
C GLN A 346 14.50 3.93 21.03
N GLN A 347 14.94 3.02 20.15
CA GLN A 347 16.19 3.21 19.38
C GLN A 347 16.06 4.36 18.37
N PHE A 348 15.03 4.33 17.54
CA PHE A 348 14.72 5.43 16.63
C PHE A 348 14.50 6.77 17.35
N ARG A 349 13.81 6.79 18.50
CA ARG A 349 13.68 8.03 19.31
C ARG A 349 15.06 8.58 19.71
N ASN A 350 15.94 7.74 20.23
CA ASN A 350 17.30 8.15 20.61
C ASN A 350 18.09 8.67 19.41
N TYR A 351 17.94 8.02 18.25
CA TYR A 351 18.52 8.48 16.99
C TYR A 351 18.03 9.90 16.63
N VAL A 352 16.71 10.15 16.72
CA VAL A 352 16.14 11.48 16.44
C VAL A 352 16.71 12.54 17.37
N TYR A 353 16.76 12.31 18.68
CA TYR A 353 17.26 13.29 19.66
C TYR A 353 18.75 13.62 19.50
N THR A 354 19.55 12.65 19.05
CA THR A 354 20.98 12.85 18.81
C THR A 354 21.29 13.33 17.39
N HIS A 355 20.28 13.40 16.51
CA HIS A 355 20.45 13.82 15.14
C HIS A 355 20.81 15.32 15.04
N ALA A 356 21.85 15.65 14.28
CA ALA A 356 22.35 17.02 14.15
C ALA A 356 21.29 18.01 13.63
N ASP A 357 20.43 17.54 12.72
CA ASP A 357 19.43 18.36 12.03
C ASP A 357 18.01 18.23 12.59
N ILE A 358 17.84 17.95 13.90
CA ILE A 358 16.51 17.81 14.54
C ILE A 358 15.57 18.99 14.25
N GLN A 359 16.14 20.17 13.99
CA GLN A 359 15.41 21.38 13.62
C GLN A 359 14.58 21.23 12.34
N ARG A 360 15.02 20.43 11.36
CA ARG A 360 14.26 20.21 10.12
C ARG A 360 12.88 19.63 10.43
N MET A 361 12.82 18.67 11.35
CA MET A 361 11.58 18.07 11.81
C MET A 361 10.69 19.08 12.55
N VAL A 362 11.27 19.89 13.43
CA VAL A 362 10.54 20.93 14.17
C VAL A 362 9.98 21.99 13.22
N ILE A 363 10.77 22.45 12.26
CA ILE A 363 10.34 23.43 11.26
C ILE A 363 9.19 22.86 10.43
N ALA A 364 9.27 21.60 10.00
CA ALA A 364 8.20 20.94 9.26
C ALA A 364 6.89 20.87 10.10
N LEU A 365 6.98 20.49 11.38
CA LEU A 365 5.82 20.48 12.29
C LEU A 365 5.23 21.87 12.53
N LEU A 366 6.08 22.91 12.67
CA LEU A 366 5.63 24.29 12.84
C LEU A 366 4.99 24.87 11.59
N GLN A 367 5.53 24.55 10.41
CA GLN A 367 4.93 24.92 9.14
C GLN A 367 3.53 24.32 9.01
N GLU A 368 3.33 23.08 9.48
CA GLU A 368 2.03 22.44 9.47
C GLU A 368 1.03 23.13 10.41
N LEU A 369 1.46 23.44 11.65
CA LEU A 369 0.63 24.20 12.58
C LEU A 369 0.26 25.60 12.09
N PHE A 370 1.12 26.23 11.29
CA PHE A 370 0.88 27.57 10.75
C PHE A 370 -0.06 27.59 9.54
N LYS A 371 -0.13 26.51 8.76
CA LYS A 371 -1.07 26.35 7.65
C LYS A 371 -2.51 26.05 8.11
N GLY A 372 -2.72 25.84 9.42
CA GLY A 372 -3.86 25.19 10.07
C GLY A 372 -5.26 25.81 9.94
N ASP A 373 -5.55 26.63 8.92
CA ASP A 373 -6.92 26.99 8.56
C ASP A 373 -7.56 25.97 7.57
N ASP A 374 -6.75 25.18 6.83
CA ASP A 374 -7.26 24.24 5.80
C ASP A 374 -7.19 22.73 6.18
N GLU A 375 -6.39 22.34 7.19
CA GLU A 375 -6.19 20.94 7.57
C GLU A 375 -7.03 20.50 8.78
N GLY A 376 -7.44 19.22 8.82
CA GLY A 376 -8.32 18.68 9.87
C GLY A 376 -7.76 18.87 11.28
N SER A 377 -8.63 19.24 12.24
CA SER A 377 -8.23 19.57 13.62
C SER A 377 -7.40 18.47 14.31
N HIS A 378 -7.61 17.20 13.97
CA HIS A 378 -6.85 16.08 14.50
C HIS A 378 -5.38 16.06 14.04
N HIS A 379 -5.07 16.52 12.81
CA HIS A 379 -3.70 16.60 12.35
C HIS A 379 -2.93 17.61 13.21
N LEU A 380 -3.50 18.79 13.43
CA LEU A 380 -2.93 19.83 14.29
C LEU A 380 -2.67 19.31 15.71
N TYR A 381 -3.62 18.59 16.30
CA TYR A 381 -3.42 17.98 17.62
C TYR A 381 -2.28 16.96 17.64
N MET A 382 -2.17 16.09 16.63
CA MET A 382 -1.07 15.13 16.58
C MET A 382 0.29 15.82 16.43
N SER A 383 0.39 16.84 15.60
CA SER A 383 1.62 17.63 15.44
C SER A 383 2.01 18.35 16.74
N LEU A 384 1.05 18.88 17.50
CA LEU A 384 1.28 19.43 18.84
C LEU A 384 1.77 18.37 19.84
N ILE A 385 1.15 17.19 19.84
CA ILE A 385 1.57 16.07 20.71
C ILE A 385 3.01 15.66 20.39
N ILE A 386 3.39 15.61 19.11
CA ILE A 386 4.76 15.29 18.72
C ILE A 386 5.73 16.37 19.21
N LEU A 387 5.39 17.66 19.07
CA LEU A 387 6.22 18.75 19.61
C LEU A 387 6.38 18.67 21.13
N LEU A 388 5.30 18.31 21.85
CA LEU A 388 5.32 18.02 23.29
C LEU A 388 6.31 16.89 23.60
N LEU A 389 6.21 15.78 22.88
CA LEU A 389 7.07 14.62 23.07
C LEU A 389 8.56 14.94 22.82
N LEU A 390 8.86 15.76 21.81
CA LEU A 390 10.23 16.23 21.53
C LEU A 390 10.76 17.14 22.64
N SER A 391 9.94 18.05 23.16
CA SER A 391 10.34 19.05 24.17
C SER A 391 10.60 18.48 25.57
N GLU A 392 10.16 17.25 25.84
CA GLU A 392 10.43 16.54 27.10
C GLU A 392 11.91 16.13 27.20
N ASP A 393 12.64 16.04 26.07
CA ASP A 393 14.04 15.64 26.06
C ASP A 393 15.01 16.80 26.37
N GLU A 394 15.90 16.61 27.34
CA GLU A 394 16.88 17.62 27.74
C GLU A 394 17.92 17.92 26.64
N GLY A 395 18.25 16.92 25.81
CA GLY A 395 19.16 17.05 24.68
C GLY A 395 18.59 17.90 23.56
N PHE A 396 17.32 17.68 23.23
CA PHE A 396 16.55 18.53 22.32
C PHE A 396 16.54 20.00 22.77
N ASN A 397 16.21 20.25 24.04
CA ASN A 397 16.14 21.61 24.58
C ASN A 397 17.50 22.31 24.48
N SER A 398 18.58 21.62 24.82
CA SER A 398 19.95 22.15 24.70
C SER A 398 20.33 22.50 23.25
N ASN A 399 19.99 21.62 22.30
CA ASN A 399 20.32 21.81 20.88
C ASN A 399 19.52 22.95 20.23
N ILE A 400 18.24 23.10 20.56
CA ILE A 400 17.41 24.18 20.01
C ILE A 400 17.79 25.54 20.59
N HIS A 401 18.08 25.63 21.89
CA HIS A 401 18.50 26.88 22.51
C HIS A 401 19.78 27.45 21.87
N ASN A 402 20.71 26.58 21.46
CA ASN A 402 21.93 26.99 20.76
C ASN A 402 21.66 27.57 19.36
N VAL A 403 20.57 27.17 18.70
CA VAL A 403 20.30 27.54 17.30
C VAL A 403 19.27 28.67 17.17
N VAL A 404 18.32 28.78 18.10
CA VAL A 404 17.41 29.94 18.22
C VAL A 404 18.18 31.25 18.41
N SER A 405 19.43 31.18 18.87
CA SER A 405 20.33 32.34 18.90
C SER A 405 20.79 32.84 17.52
N ILE A 406 20.50 32.13 16.42
CA ILE A 406 21.10 32.35 15.09
C ILE A 406 20.06 32.62 13.97
N ALA A 407 18.77 32.30 14.16
CA ALA A 407 17.73 32.42 13.12
C ALA A 407 16.78 33.63 13.31
N PRO A 408 16.19 34.21 12.23
CA PRO A 408 15.48 35.49 12.28
C PRO A 408 14.09 35.41 12.93
N ASN A 409 13.65 36.57 13.44
CA ASN A 409 12.56 36.85 14.39
C ASN A 409 11.20 36.14 14.25
N CYS A 410 10.85 35.53 13.12
CA CYS A 410 9.52 34.92 12.92
C CYS A 410 9.39 33.54 13.58
N VAL A 411 10.44 32.70 13.52
CA VAL A 411 10.46 31.36 14.15
C VAL A 411 10.60 31.46 15.67
N CYS A 412 11.37 32.45 16.16
CA CYS A 412 11.56 32.74 17.58
C CYS A 412 10.26 33.13 18.30
N THR A 413 9.31 33.76 17.60
CA THR A 413 8.06 34.24 18.22
C THR A 413 7.05 33.11 18.37
N ALA A 414 6.93 32.23 17.36
CA ALA A 414 6.10 31.03 17.43
C ALA A 414 6.61 30.05 18.49
N LEU A 415 7.93 29.78 18.51
CA LEU A 415 8.54 28.93 19.55
C LEU A 415 8.48 29.57 20.94
N LYS A 416 8.60 30.90 21.08
CA LYS A 416 8.36 31.57 22.38
C LYS A 416 6.92 31.45 22.85
N ASN A 417 5.94 31.59 21.96
CA ASN A 417 4.53 31.46 22.32
C ASN A 417 4.19 30.01 22.70
N ILE A 418 4.76 29.03 22.01
CA ILE A 418 4.67 27.62 22.39
C ILE A 418 5.36 27.43 23.76
N TYR A 419 6.59 27.90 23.96
CA TYR A 419 7.30 27.83 25.25
C TYR A 419 6.53 28.51 26.41
N LEU A 420 5.81 29.62 26.15
CA LEU A 420 4.94 30.30 27.11
C LEU A 420 3.68 29.49 27.44
N ILE A 421 3.08 28.80 26.46
CA ILE A 421 1.98 27.86 26.67
C ILE A 421 2.48 26.65 27.51
N PHE A 422 3.69 26.16 27.23
CA PHE A 422 4.35 25.08 27.96
C PHE A 422 4.68 25.42 29.42
N LEU A 423 5.17 26.63 29.68
CA LEU A 423 5.40 27.14 31.04
C LEU A 423 4.09 27.23 31.84
N PHE A 424 2.97 27.58 31.19
CA PHE A 424 1.66 27.62 31.83
C PHE A 424 1.11 26.23 32.19
N SER A 425 1.38 25.19 31.39
CA SER A 425 0.95 23.82 31.67
C SER A 425 1.78 23.10 32.75
N LEU A 426 3.01 23.55 33.03
CA LEU A 426 3.87 23.01 34.10
C LEU A 426 3.66 23.73 35.45
N LEU A 427 2.93 24.85 35.47
CA LEU A 427 2.63 25.68 36.65
C LEU A 427 1.18 25.50 37.17
N CYS A 428 0.41 24.59 36.58
CA CYS A 428 -0.87 24.08 37.10
C CYS A 428 -0.73 22.57 37.34
#